data_AF-A0A8A1UU22-F1
#
_entry.id   AF-A0A8A1UU22-F1
#
_cell.length_a   1.000
_cell.length_b   1.000
_cell.length_c   1.000
_cell.angle_alpha   90.00
_cell.angle_beta   90.00
_cell.angle_gamma   90.00
#
_symmetry.space_group_name_H-M   'P 1'
#
loop_
_entity.id
_entity.type
_entity.pdbx_description
1 polymer ?
#
loop_
_entity_poly.entity_id
_entity_poly.type
_entity_poly.pdbx_seq_one_letter_code
_entity_poly.pdbx_strand_id
1 'polypeptide(L)'
;MHRHTQADFESLRDQAVTLRRDGLSRRQIRDRLHIHNNDILNRLLQGEPPPDWTRRPNAKDDLRARARELRGRGMTYDAIQVELGCSKSSISLWVRDMPRPPRRSSEQASAIAKRGWETTLLRREEERQRTKRAAADEMAGLSDRELHVAGVSLYWSEGTKSKPHSPQERVTFTNSDPNMIRLFLAWLALVDVAPERLQFRVHIHESADVGRAEQYWADLVGVDVATFARTTLKKHNPKTVRKNVGESYHGCLVVRVRQSADLYRRIEGWWYGIVGGVRGSQEANRT
;
A
#
# COMPACT_ATOMS: atom_id res chain seq x y z
N MET A 1 17.70 -53.51 26.19
CA MET A 1 17.04 -54.13 25.03
C MET A 1 16.57 -55.52 25.46
N HIS A 2 15.40 -55.62 26.11
CA HIS A 2 14.88 -56.92 26.54
C HIS A 2 14.34 -57.66 25.32
N ARG A 3 15.02 -58.73 24.89
CA ARG A 3 14.48 -59.68 23.92
C ARG A 3 13.37 -60.44 24.62
N HIS A 4 12.11 -60.01 24.42
CA HIS A 4 10.98 -60.88 24.73
C HIS A 4 11.14 -62.15 23.91
N THR A 5 11.22 -63.29 24.60
CA THR A 5 11.23 -64.59 23.95
C THR A 5 9.88 -64.82 23.27
N GLN A 6 9.82 -65.67 22.25
CA GLN A 6 8.56 -66.02 21.59
C GLN A 6 7.50 -66.50 22.62
N ALA A 7 7.95 -67.20 23.66
CA ALA A 7 7.15 -67.64 24.79
C ALA A 7 6.53 -66.47 25.60
N ASP A 8 7.26 -65.37 25.80
CA ASP A 8 6.75 -64.18 26.50
C ASP A 8 5.64 -63.49 25.70
N PHE A 9 5.77 -63.46 24.36
CA PHE A 9 4.75 -62.88 23.49
C PHE A 9 3.48 -63.73 23.46
N GLU A 10 3.61 -65.06 23.38
CA GLU A 10 2.48 -65.99 23.40
C GLU A 10 1.73 -65.92 24.73
N SER A 11 2.45 -65.87 25.87
CA SER A 11 1.84 -65.68 27.19
C SER A 11 1.11 -64.34 27.33
N LEU A 12 1.73 -63.24 26.86
CA LEU A 12 1.10 -61.92 26.85
C LEU A 12 -0.12 -61.86 25.92
N ARG A 13 -0.10 -62.64 24.82
CA ARG A 13 -1.21 -62.73 23.88
C ARG A 13 -2.40 -63.41 24.54
N ASP A 14 -2.19 -64.54 25.20
CA ASP A 14 -3.26 -65.26 25.88
C ASP A 14 -3.89 -64.42 26.99
N GLN A 15 -3.09 -63.67 27.74
CA GLN A 15 -3.60 -62.72 28.73
C GLN A 15 -4.41 -61.58 28.08
N ALA A 16 -3.91 -60.99 26.99
CA ALA A 16 -4.60 -59.90 26.29
C ALA A 16 -5.92 -60.36 25.64
N VAL A 17 -5.94 -61.57 25.06
CA VAL A 17 -7.13 -62.20 24.48
C VAL A 17 -8.16 -62.52 25.57
N THR A 18 -7.72 -63.06 26.71
CA THR A 18 -8.62 -63.34 27.84
C THR A 18 -9.29 -62.05 28.33
N LEU A 19 -8.50 -61.00 28.60
CA LEU A 19 -9.05 -59.70 29.01
C LEU A 19 -9.98 -59.10 27.94
N ARG A 20 -9.71 -59.34 26.66
CA ARG A 20 -10.57 -58.89 25.56
C ARG A 20 -11.91 -59.63 25.53
N ARG A 21 -11.90 -60.95 25.76
CA ARG A 21 -13.11 -61.79 25.85
C ARG A 21 -13.92 -61.48 27.11
N ASP A 22 -13.25 -61.07 28.19
CA ASP A 22 -13.88 -60.55 29.42
C ASP A 22 -14.52 -59.16 29.23
N GLY A 23 -14.50 -58.62 28.01
CA GLY A 23 -15.20 -57.39 27.66
C GLY A 23 -14.42 -56.11 27.91
N LEU A 24 -13.12 -56.17 28.20
CA LEU A 24 -12.31 -54.97 28.39
C LEU A 24 -12.03 -54.26 27.06
N SER A 25 -12.10 -52.94 27.10
CA SER A 25 -11.67 -52.09 26.00
C SER A 25 -10.15 -52.18 25.81
N ARG A 26 -9.69 -51.89 24.60
CA ARG A 26 -8.25 -51.86 24.29
C ARG A 26 -7.47 -50.94 25.25
N ARG A 27 -8.08 -49.82 25.67
CA ARG A 27 -7.48 -48.90 26.64
C ARG A 27 -7.32 -49.55 28.02
N GLN A 28 -8.34 -50.27 28.49
CA GLN A 28 -8.26 -50.98 29.77
C GLN A 28 -7.24 -52.11 29.72
N ILE A 29 -7.14 -52.85 28.61
CA ILE A 29 -6.12 -53.90 28.42
C ILE A 29 -4.72 -53.30 28.42
N ARG A 30 -4.52 -52.20 27.69
CA ARG A 30 -3.27 -51.42 27.70
C ARG A 30 -2.84 -51.04 29.12
N ASP A 31 -3.78 -50.50 29.89
CA ASP A 31 -3.53 -49.99 31.23
C ASP A 31 -3.32 -51.13 32.25
N ARG A 32 -4.01 -52.28 32.07
CA ARG A 32 -3.91 -53.49 32.92
C ARG A 32 -2.62 -54.27 32.70
N LEU A 33 -2.17 -54.38 31.45
CA LEU A 33 -0.95 -55.12 31.08
C LEU A 33 0.29 -54.21 31.01
N HIS A 34 0.13 -52.90 31.25
CA HIS A 34 1.19 -51.88 31.17
C HIS A 34 1.91 -51.85 29.80
N ILE A 35 1.21 -52.20 28.71
CA ILE A 35 1.77 -52.24 27.35
C ILE A 35 1.47 -50.92 26.64
N HIS A 36 2.35 -49.93 26.78
CA HIS A 36 2.15 -48.61 26.17
C HIS A 36 2.53 -48.54 24.68
N ASN A 37 3.09 -49.61 24.12
CA ASN A 37 3.37 -49.72 22.69
C ASN A 37 2.12 -50.19 21.92
N ASN A 38 1.55 -49.28 21.11
CA ASN A 38 0.32 -49.54 20.35
C ASN A 38 0.49 -50.66 19.30
N ASP A 39 1.67 -50.83 18.70
CA ASP A 39 1.90 -51.84 17.66
C ASP A 39 2.01 -53.25 18.25
N ILE A 40 2.61 -53.37 19.44
CA ILE A 40 2.63 -54.64 20.20
C ILE A 40 1.20 -54.99 20.62
N LEU A 41 0.46 -54.05 21.20
CA LEU A 41 -0.91 -54.28 21.63
C LEU A 41 -1.86 -54.65 20.47
N ASN A 42 -1.68 -54.05 19.30
CA ASN A 42 -2.44 -54.42 18.10
C ASN A 42 -2.16 -55.87 17.66
N ARG A 43 -0.90 -56.31 17.70
CA ARG A 43 -0.51 -57.68 17.37
C ARG A 43 -1.05 -58.69 18.38
N LEU A 44 -1.02 -58.37 19.68
CA LEU A 44 -1.56 -59.23 20.73
C LEU A 44 -3.09 -59.42 20.61
N LEU A 45 -3.81 -58.39 20.18
CA LEU A 45 -5.27 -58.41 20.04
C LEU A 45 -5.76 -58.77 18.63
N GLN A 46 -4.86 -59.17 17.73
CA GLN A 46 -5.21 -59.50 16.35
C GLN A 46 -6.11 -60.73 16.29
N GLY A 47 -7.25 -60.60 15.61
CA GLY A 47 -8.26 -61.65 15.44
C GLY A 47 -9.40 -61.62 16.45
N GLU A 48 -9.27 -60.87 17.57
CA GLU A 48 -10.33 -60.76 18.58
C GLU A 48 -11.12 -59.45 18.40
N PRO A 49 -12.45 -59.53 18.15
CA PRO A 49 -13.26 -58.33 17.95
C PRO A 49 -13.31 -57.48 19.24
N PRO A 50 -13.41 -56.14 19.11
CA PRO A 50 -13.66 -55.29 20.26
C PRO A 50 -15.04 -55.58 20.88
N PRO A 51 -15.20 -55.40 22.21
CA PRO A 51 -16.48 -55.62 22.88
C PRO A 51 -17.58 -54.73 22.27
N ASP A 52 -18.80 -55.26 22.14
CA ASP A 52 -19.88 -54.56 21.45
C ASP A 52 -20.23 -53.20 22.06
N TRP A 53 -20.15 -53.05 23.38
CA TRP A 53 -20.37 -51.76 24.07
C TRP A 53 -19.34 -50.67 23.72
N THR A 54 -18.16 -51.06 23.20
CA THR A 54 -17.15 -50.10 22.74
C THR A 54 -17.39 -49.62 21.32
N ARG A 55 -18.28 -50.29 20.56
CA ARG A 55 -18.71 -49.80 19.24
C ARG A 55 -19.55 -48.55 19.46
N ARG A 56 -19.14 -47.45 18.83
CA ARG A 56 -19.92 -46.21 18.77
C ARG A 56 -20.35 -45.97 17.32
N PRO A 57 -21.29 -46.76 16.80
CA PRO A 57 -21.72 -46.64 15.39
C PRO A 57 -22.27 -45.25 15.09
N ASN A 58 -22.89 -44.60 16.09
CA ASN A 58 -23.60 -43.33 15.93
C ASN A 58 -22.80 -42.11 16.43
N ALA A 59 -21.47 -42.25 16.59
CA ALA A 59 -20.65 -41.14 17.07
C ALA A 59 -20.72 -39.97 16.07
N LYS A 60 -21.35 -38.87 16.50
CA LYS A 60 -21.58 -37.64 15.72
C LYS A 60 -22.68 -37.72 14.66
N ASP A 61 -23.61 -38.68 14.77
CA ASP A 61 -24.73 -38.78 13.83
C ASP A 61 -25.62 -37.55 13.85
N ASP A 62 -25.86 -36.95 15.01
CA ASP A 62 -26.64 -35.71 15.13
C ASP A 62 -25.96 -34.53 14.40
N LEU A 63 -24.64 -34.41 14.57
CA LEU A 63 -23.83 -33.39 13.88
C LEU A 63 -23.77 -33.65 12.37
N ARG A 64 -23.72 -34.92 11.96
CA ARG A 64 -23.79 -35.32 10.55
C ARG A 64 -25.16 -34.98 9.95
N ALA A 65 -26.25 -35.30 10.64
CA ALA A 65 -27.60 -34.98 10.21
C ALA A 65 -27.78 -33.46 10.06
N ARG A 66 -27.33 -32.68 11.07
CA ARG A 66 -27.38 -31.22 11.03
C ARG A 66 -26.51 -30.63 9.92
N ALA A 67 -25.31 -31.16 9.69
CA ALA A 67 -24.45 -30.73 8.59
C ALA A 67 -25.11 -30.96 7.22
N ARG A 68 -25.83 -32.07 7.06
CA ARG A 68 -26.58 -32.37 5.82
C ARG A 68 -27.77 -31.43 5.65
N GLU A 69 -28.51 -31.12 6.71
CA GLU A 69 -29.60 -30.13 6.66
C GLU A 69 -29.08 -28.75 6.22
N LEU A 70 -28.01 -28.26 6.86
CA LEU A 70 -27.39 -26.98 6.51
C LEU A 70 -26.86 -26.97 5.07
N ARG A 71 -26.33 -28.11 4.60
CA ARG A 71 -25.90 -28.25 3.21
C ARG A 71 -27.07 -28.24 2.23
N GLY A 72 -28.19 -28.89 2.57
CA GLY A 72 -29.43 -28.87 1.77
C GLY A 72 -30.01 -27.46 1.63
N ARG A 73 -29.79 -26.60 2.64
CA ARG A 73 -30.14 -25.17 2.62
C ARG A 73 -29.16 -24.29 1.82
N GLY A 74 -28.12 -24.87 1.22
CA GLY A 74 -27.16 -24.15 0.37
C GLY A 74 -25.96 -23.55 1.13
N MET A 75 -25.62 -24.03 2.33
CA MET A 75 -24.43 -23.56 3.04
C MET A 75 -23.11 -24.15 2.51
N THR A 76 -22.04 -23.35 2.54
CA THR A 76 -20.68 -23.80 2.21
C THR A 76 -20.05 -24.57 3.38
N TYR A 77 -18.96 -25.31 3.12
CA TYR A 77 -18.27 -26.05 4.19
C TYR A 77 -17.75 -25.13 5.29
N ASP A 78 -17.30 -23.92 4.94
CA ASP A 78 -16.79 -22.95 5.91
C ASP A 78 -17.91 -22.40 6.78
N ALA A 79 -19.11 -22.16 6.22
CA ALA A 79 -20.27 -21.75 7.00
C ALA A 79 -20.73 -22.86 7.97
N ILE A 80 -20.79 -24.11 7.50
CA ILE A 80 -21.14 -25.26 8.35
C ILE A 80 -20.10 -25.47 9.45
N GLN A 81 -18.82 -25.20 9.16
CA GLN A 81 -17.74 -25.27 10.15
C GLN A 81 -17.92 -24.23 11.26
N VAL A 82 -18.23 -22.99 10.90
CA VAL A 82 -18.50 -21.93 11.89
C VAL A 82 -19.72 -22.27 12.73
N GLU A 83 -20.79 -22.79 12.11
CA GLU A 83 -22.05 -23.13 12.78
C GLU A 83 -21.92 -24.33 13.74
N LEU A 84 -21.25 -25.41 13.32
CA LEU A 84 -21.19 -26.67 14.08
C LEU A 84 -19.92 -26.87 14.89
N GLY A 85 -18.91 -26.00 14.75
CA GLY A 85 -17.61 -26.13 15.40
C GLY A 85 -16.82 -27.39 15.02
N CYS A 86 -17.26 -28.11 13.98
CA CYS A 86 -16.63 -29.36 13.52
C CYS A 86 -15.51 -29.07 12.52
N SER A 87 -14.52 -29.96 12.44
CA SER A 87 -13.45 -29.81 11.44
C SER A 87 -14.01 -29.88 10.01
N LYS A 88 -13.44 -29.07 9.11
CA LYS A 88 -13.73 -29.11 7.66
C LYS A 88 -13.63 -30.52 7.07
N SER A 89 -12.66 -31.32 7.55
CA SER A 89 -12.48 -32.71 7.12
C SER A 89 -13.68 -33.59 7.49
N SER A 90 -14.24 -33.44 8.69
CA SER A 90 -15.42 -34.20 9.14
C SER A 90 -16.66 -33.79 8.32
N ILE A 91 -16.86 -32.48 8.14
CA ILE A 91 -17.98 -31.94 7.37
C ILE A 91 -17.91 -32.43 5.91
N SER A 92 -16.73 -32.34 5.28
CA SER A 92 -16.51 -32.81 3.91
C SER A 92 -16.90 -34.27 3.74
N LEU A 93 -16.50 -35.15 4.68
CA LEU A 93 -16.87 -36.56 4.63
C LEU A 93 -18.39 -36.78 4.70
N TRP A 94 -19.10 -35.96 5.47
CA TRP A 94 -20.55 -36.09 5.69
C TRP A 94 -21.41 -35.58 4.54
N VAL A 95 -20.93 -34.60 3.77
CA VAL A 95 -21.77 -33.88 2.80
C VAL A 95 -21.20 -33.81 1.37
N ARG A 96 -20.06 -34.45 1.09
CA ARG A 96 -19.43 -34.44 -0.24
C ARG A 96 -20.29 -35.03 -1.36
N ASP A 97 -21.22 -35.91 -1.02
CA ASP A 97 -22.20 -36.52 -1.91
C ASP A 97 -23.36 -35.56 -2.24
N MET A 98 -23.53 -34.48 -1.48
CA MET A 98 -24.61 -33.52 -1.66
C MET A 98 -24.26 -32.45 -2.70
N PRO A 99 -25.27 -31.85 -3.36
CA PRO A 99 -25.06 -30.77 -4.32
C PRO A 99 -24.20 -29.65 -3.77
N ARG A 100 -23.38 -29.05 -4.65
CA ARG A 100 -22.65 -27.84 -4.29
C ARG A 100 -23.65 -26.69 -4.24
N PRO A 101 -23.61 -25.84 -3.20
CA PRO A 101 -24.42 -24.64 -3.15
C PRO A 101 -24.07 -23.75 -4.35
N PRO A 102 -25.03 -22.92 -4.79
CA PRO A 102 -24.80 -22.01 -5.90
C PRO A 102 -23.56 -21.17 -5.64
N ARG A 103 -22.77 -20.93 -6.68
CA ARG A 103 -21.66 -19.99 -6.59
C ARG A 103 -22.21 -18.63 -6.19
N ARG A 104 -21.46 -17.90 -5.34
CA ARG A 104 -21.78 -16.52 -4.99
C ARG A 104 -22.02 -15.71 -6.26
N SER A 105 -23.00 -14.80 -6.22
CA SER A 105 -23.19 -13.88 -7.34
C SER A 105 -21.97 -12.95 -7.48
N SER A 106 -21.77 -12.41 -8.68
CA SER A 106 -20.72 -11.42 -8.94
C SER A 106 -20.81 -10.23 -7.97
N GLU A 107 -22.02 -9.80 -7.65
CA GLU A 107 -22.30 -8.71 -6.71
C GLU A 107 -21.86 -9.04 -5.28
N GLN A 108 -22.16 -10.25 -4.80
CA GLN A 108 -21.74 -10.71 -3.48
C GLN A 108 -20.22 -10.81 -3.37
N ALA A 109 -19.55 -11.31 -4.40
CA ALA A 109 -18.09 -11.36 -4.46
C ALA A 109 -17.48 -9.94 -4.48
N SER A 110 -18.06 -9.03 -5.28
CA SER A 110 -17.63 -7.64 -5.36
C SER A 110 -17.79 -6.90 -4.03
N ALA A 111 -18.91 -7.08 -3.32
CA ALA A 111 -19.16 -6.43 -2.03
C ALA A 111 -18.20 -6.88 -0.92
N ILE A 112 -17.76 -8.14 -0.95
CA ILE A 112 -16.74 -8.65 -0.01
C ILE A 112 -15.36 -8.09 -0.39
N ALA A 113 -15.02 -8.07 -1.68
CA ALA A 113 -13.77 -7.50 -2.18
C ALA A 113 -13.66 -6.01 -1.86
N LYS A 114 -14.74 -5.22 -2.06
CA LYS A 114 -14.80 -3.80 -1.72
C LYS A 114 -14.54 -3.55 -0.23
N ARG A 115 -15.16 -4.33 0.67
CA ARG A 115 -14.96 -4.20 2.12
C ARG A 115 -13.52 -4.48 2.57
N GLY A 116 -12.87 -5.50 2.00
CA GLY A 116 -11.44 -5.75 2.25
C GLY A 116 -10.52 -4.72 1.59
N TRP A 117 -10.97 -4.12 0.50
CA TRP A 117 -10.23 -3.10 -0.23
C TRP A 117 -10.23 -1.75 0.50
N GLU A 118 -11.33 -1.36 1.13
CA GLU A 118 -11.43 -0.11 1.89
C GLU A 118 -10.41 -0.04 3.03
N THR A 119 -10.30 -1.09 3.85
CA THR A 119 -9.29 -1.15 4.93
C THR A 119 -7.86 -1.13 4.39
N THR A 120 -7.64 -1.78 3.25
CA THR A 120 -6.34 -1.77 2.55
C THR A 120 -6.01 -0.37 2.01
N LEU A 121 -7.00 0.33 1.45
CA LEU A 121 -6.84 1.70 0.95
C LEU A 121 -6.54 2.67 2.10
N LEU A 122 -7.26 2.57 3.21
CA LEU A 122 -7.01 3.40 4.40
C LEU A 122 -5.59 3.19 4.93
N ARG A 123 -5.17 1.94 5.12
CA ARG A 123 -3.80 1.63 5.57
C ARG A 123 -2.73 2.18 4.61
N ARG A 124 -2.95 2.05 3.30
CA ARG A 124 -2.02 2.56 2.28
C ARG A 124 -1.98 4.09 2.28
N GLU A 125 -3.12 4.74 2.46
CA GLU A 125 -3.20 6.19 2.54
C GLU A 125 -2.50 6.71 3.81
N GLU A 126 -2.71 6.06 4.96
CA GLU A 126 -2.01 6.37 6.21
C GLU A 126 -0.49 6.21 6.08
N GLU A 127 -0.04 5.09 5.50
CA GLU A 127 1.39 4.84 5.21
C GLU A 127 1.94 5.92 4.28
N ARG A 128 1.22 6.24 3.20
CA ARG A 128 1.60 7.30 2.25
C ARG A 128 1.74 8.65 2.95
N GLN A 129 0.80 9.02 3.82
CA GLN A 129 0.84 10.30 4.55
C GLN A 129 1.92 10.31 5.63
N ARG A 130 2.21 9.17 6.27
CA ARG A 130 3.31 9.05 7.23
C ARG A 130 4.66 9.25 6.54
N THR A 131 4.90 8.57 5.43
CA THR A 131 6.16 8.72 4.66
C THR A 131 6.35 10.15 4.18
N LYS A 132 5.29 10.79 3.66
CA LYS A 132 5.35 12.20 3.25
C LYS A 132 5.67 13.16 4.39
N ARG A 133 5.08 12.95 5.58
CA ARG A 133 5.36 13.78 6.76
C ARG A 133 6.79 13.60 7.25
N ALA A 134 7.25 12.37 7.40
CA ALA A 134 8.63 12.09 7.81
C ALA A 134 9.65 12.75 6.86
N ALA A 135 9.46 12.61 5.54
CA ALA A 135 10.32 13.26 4.56
C ALA A 135 10.23 14.80 4.57
N ALA A 136 9.08 15.37 4.94
CA ALA A 136 8.96 16.82 5.11
C ALA A 136 9.70 17.31 6.37
N ASP A 137 9.64 16.54 7.46
CA ASP A 137 10.35 16.85 8.70
C ASP A 137 11.87 16.76 8.52
N GLU A 138 12.36 15.82 7.70
CA GLU A 138 13.78 15.72 7.31
C GLU A 138 14.30 16.98 6.61
N MET A 139 13.42 17.72 5.93
CA MET A 139 13.75 18.94 5.18
C MET A 139 13.39 20.22 5.96
N ALA A 140 13.01 20.12 7.24
CA ALA A 140 12.62 21.27 8.04
C ALA A 140 13.84 22.18 8.35
N GLY A 141 13.67 23.49 8.16
CA GLY A 141 14.69 24.48 8.52
C GLY A 141 15.83 24.60 7.52
N LEU A 142 15.50 24.84 6.25
CA LEU A 142 16.48 25.11 5.18
C LEU A 142 17.43 26.25 5.57
N SER A 143 18.73 25.99 5.48
CA SER A 143 19.75 27.03 5.52
C SER A 143 19.73 27.91 4.27
N ASP A 144 20.28 29.11 4.37
CA ASP A 144 20.46 30.03 3.23
C ASP A 144 21.20 29.36 2.07
N ARG A 145 22.22 28.55 2.37
CA ARG A 145 22.97 27.82 1.34
C ARG A 145 22.11 26.78 0.62
N GLU A 146 21.29 26.02 1.35
CA GLU A 146 20.37 25.04 0.75
C GLU A 146 19.29 25.72 -0.08
N LEU A 147 18.71 26.81 0.42
CA LEU A 147 17.75 27.63 -0.32
C LEU A 147 18.40 28.22 -1.59
N HIS A 148 19.66 28.65 -1.50
CA HIS A 148 20.40 29.16 -2.65
C HIS A 148 20.58 28.08 -3.74
N VAL A 149 21.04 26.88 -3.36
CA VAL A 149 21.21 25.76 -4.30
C VAL A 149 19.86 25.31 -4.89
N ALA A 150 18.82 25.22 -4.07
CA ALA A 150 17.49 24.84 -4.51
C ALA A 150 16.91 25.87 -5.49
N GLY A 151 17.03 27.17 -5.19
CA GLY A 151 16.55 28.24 -6.07
C GLY A 151 17.27 28.31 -7.41
N VAL A 152 18.60 28.13 -7.42
CA VAL A 152 19.38 28.02 -8.66
C VAL A 152 18.92 26.82 -9.49
N SER A 153 18.76 25.66 -8.86
CA SER A 153 18.33 24.43 -9.53
C SER A 153 16.91 24.56 -10.10
N LEU A 154 16.00 25.16 -9.31
CA LEU A 154 14.62 25.45 -9.68
C LEU A 154 14.54 26.40 -10.89
N TYR A 155 15.33 27.49 -10.88
CA TYR A 155 15.40 28.37 -12.03
C TYR A 155 15.98 27.64 -13.25
N TRP A 156 17.02 26.82 -13.07
CA TRP A 156 17.62 26.12 -14.20
C TRP A 156 16.69 25.06 -14.82
N SER A 157 15.75 24.51 -14.07
CA SER A 157 14.76 23.56 -14.59
C SER A 157 13.59 24.24 -15.31
N GLU A 158 13.03 25.30 -14.73
CA GLU A 158 11.74 25.89 -15.17
C GLU A 158 11.87 27.33 -15.70
N GLY A 159 13.00 27.98 -15.47
CA GLY A 159 13.26 29.36 -15.88
C GLY A 159 13.65 29.49 -17.36
N THR A 160 13.50 30.69 -17.89
CA THR A 160 13.91 30.99 -19.26
C THR A 160 15.42 30.93 -19.41
N LYS A 161 15.89 30.33 -20.50
CA LYS A 161 17.32 30.26 -20.86
C LYS A 161 17.59 31.14 -22.07
N SER A 162 18.67 31.90 -22.00
CA SER A 162 19.28 32.57 -23.14
C SER A 162 19.69 31.53 -24.17
N LYS A 163 19.52 31.83 -25.46
CA LYS A 163 19.86 30.92 -26.56
C LYS A 163 20.79 31.65 -27.54
N PRO A 164 21.70 30.95 -28.24
CA PRO A 164 22.61 31.60 -29.20
C PRO A 164 21.88 32.42 -30.28
N HIS A 165 20.71 31.96 -30.71
CA HIS A 165 19.86 32.61 -31.71
C HIS A 165 18.88 33.65 -31.12
N SER A 166 18.86 33.83 -29.80
CA SER A 166 18.11 34.89 -29.11
C SER A 166 18.74 35.15 -27.74
N PRO A 167 19.81 35.97 -27.70
CA PRO A 167 20.59 36.20 -26.48
C PRO A 167 19.83 37.17 -25.57
N GLN A 168 18.79 36.66 -24.92
CA GLN A 168 18.01 37.39 -23.94
C GLN A 168 18.33 36.87 -22.54
N GLU A 169 19.20 37.60 -21.85
CA GLU A 169 19.57 37.36 -20.45
C GLU A 169 18.48 37.92 -19.53
N ARG A 170 17.31 37.26 -19.56
CA ARG A 170 16.13 37.67 -18.80
C ARG A 170 15.76 36.56 -17.82
N VAL A 171 15.55 36.95 -16.58
CA VAL A 171 15.06 36.07 -15.53
C VAL A 171 13.54 36.09 -15.58
N THR A 172 12.97 35.06 -16.19
CA THR A 172 11.53 34.81 -16.19
C THR A 172 11.28 33.38 -15.74
N PHE A 173 10.45 33.22 -14.74
CA PHE A 173 10.05 31.93 -14.17
C PHE A 173 8.55 31.77 -14.34
N THR A 174 8.08 30.60 -14.76
CA THR A 174 6.64 30.36 -14.98
C THR A 174 6.26 29.01 -14.40
N ASN A 175 5.32 28.98 -13.47
CA ASN A 175 4.87 27.73 -12.88
C ASN A 175 3.40 27.80 -12.41
N SER A 176 2.72 26.65 -12.37
CA SER A 176 1.34 26.53 -11.84
C SER A 176 1.28 26.10 -10.38
N ASP A 177 2.37 25.59 -9.80
CA ASP A 177 2.44 25.19 -8.41
C ASP A 177 2.74 26.42 -7.52
N PRO A 178 1.84 26.79 -6.59
CA PRO A 178 2.04 27.92 -5.70
C PRO A 178 3.26 27.76 -4.78
N ASN A 179 3.66 26.54 -4.42
CA ASN A 179 4.82 26.30 -3.57
C ASN A 179 6.13 26.54 -4.33
N MET A 180 6.19 26.18 -5.62
CA MET A 180 7.35 26.50 -6.47
C MET A 180 7.51 28.00 -6.65
N ILE A 181 6.39 28.73 -6.81
CA ILE A 181 6.41 30.21 -6.86
C ILE A 181 6.92 30.79 -5.54
N ARG A 182 6.41 30.34 -4.40
CA ARG A 182 6.87 30.81 -3.08
C ARG A 182 8.36 30.56 -2.85
N LEU A 183 8.84 29.36 -3.18
CA LEU A 183 10.26 29.01 -3.06
C LEU A 183 11.12 29.91 -3.96
N PHE A 184 10.68 30.16 -5.19
CA PHE A 184 11.38 31.05 -6.11
C PHE A 184 11.44 32.49 -5.59
N LEU A 185 10.34 33.03 -5.05
CA LEU A 185 10.31 34.38 -4.47
C LEU A 185 11.18 34.50 -3.22
N ALA A 186 11.16 33.50 -2.33
CA ALA A 186 12.03 33.45 -1.15
C ALA A 186 13.51 33.44 -1.55
N TRP A 187 13.87 32.67 -2.58
CA TRP A 187 15.22 32.67 -3.12
C TRP A 187 15.62 34.00 -3.77
N LEU A 188 14.72 34.65 -4.50
CA LEU A 188 14.98 35.99 -5.06
C LEU A 188 15.25 37.01 -3.95
N ALA A 189 14.51 36.96 -2.84
CA ALA A 189 14.77 37.78 -1.68
C ALA A 189 16.13 37.47 -1.04
N LEU A 190 16.50 36.19 -0.92
CA LEU A 190 17.81 35.76 -0.41
C LEU A 190 18.99 36.31 -1.23
N VAL A 191 18.83 36.48 -2.55
CA VAL A 191 19.87 37.04 -3.44
C VAL A 191 19.69 38.55 -3.69
N ASP A 192 19.01 39.24 -2.77
CA ASP A 192 18.82 40.69 -2.72
C ASP A 192 18.09 41.29 -3.94
N VAL A 193 17.11 40.57 -4.50
CA VAL A 193 16.24 41.14 -5.54
C VAL A 193 15.13 41.95 -4.89
N ALA A 194 15.18 43.27 -5.09
CA ALA A 194 14.18 44.19 -4.59
C ALA A 194 12.76 43.88 -5.16
N PRO A 195 11.69 43.95 -4.34
CA PRO A 195 10.32 43.66 -4.76
C PRO A 195 9.85 44.48 -5.97
N GLU A 196 10.29 45.72 -6.11
CA GLU A 196 9.90 46.64 -7.18
C GLU A 196 10.46 46.20 -8.55
N ARG A 197 11.47 45.34 -8.56
CA ARG A 197 11.99 44.71 -9.78
C ARG A 197 11.11 43.55 -10.24
N LEU A 198 10.20 43.06 -9.42
CA LEU A 198 9.33 41.93 -9.75
C LEU A 198 8.13 42.40 -10.56
N GLN A 199 7.84 41.69 -11.64
CA GLN A 199 6.64 41.87 -12.44
C GLN A 199 5.91 40.53 -12.52
N PHE A 200 4.62 40.54 -12.21
CA PHE A 200 3.76 39.38 -12.23
C PHE A 200 2.84 39.41 -13.45
N ARG A 201 2.52 38.24 -13.99
CA ARG A 201 1.54 38.06 -15.07
C ARG A 201 0.91 36.69 -14.98
N VAL A 202 -0.39 36.59 -15.20
CA VAL A 202 -1.06 35.29 -15.32
C VAL A 202 -1.01 34.79 -16.76
N HIS A 203 -0.67 33.50 -16.92
CA HIS A 203 -0.83 32.73 -18.15
C HIS A 203 -1.95 31.72 -17.95
N ILE A 204 -3.10 31.93 -18.58
CA ILE A 204 -4.30 31.11 -18.38
C ILE A 204 -5.01 30.83 -19.71
N HIS A 205 -5.83 29.78 -19.76
CA HIS A 205 -6.68 29.53 -20.91
C HIS A 205 -7.85 30.50 -20.97
N GLU A 206 -8.26 30.85 -22.19
CA GLU A 206 -9.38 31.76 -22.43
C GLU A 206 -10.73 31.26 -21.89
N SER A 207 -10.86 29.96 -21.65
CA SER A 207 -12.07 29.33 -21.10
C SER A 207 -12.18 29.42 -19.58
N ALA A 208 -11.17 29.97 -18.90
CA ALA A 208 -11.11 30.01 -17.44
C ALA A 208 -11.35 31.43 -16.90
N ASP A 209 -11.68 31.51 -15.61
CA ASP A 209 -11.93 32.78 -14.93
C ASP A 209 -10.62 33.53 -14.66
N VAL A 210 -10.39 34.58 -15.46
CA VAL A 210 -9.18 35.42 -15.37
C VAL A 210 -9.16 36.20 -14.06
N GLY A 211 -10.28 36.80 -13.65
CA GLY A 211 -10.33 37.64 -12.45
C GLY A 211 -10.06 36.83 -11.19
N ARG A 212 -10.66 35.63 -11.08
CA ARG A 212 -10.40 34.72 -9.96
C ARG A 212 -8.95 34.24 -9.94
N ALA A 213 -8.35 33.99 -11.10
CA ALA A 213 -6.95 33.58 -11.19
C ALA A 213 -5.98 34.71 -10.80
N GLU A 214 -6.21 35.94 -11.28
CA GLU A 214 -5.41 37.11 -10.91
C GLU A 214 -5.49 37.36 -9.40
N GLN A 215 -6.70 37.33 -8.81
CA GLN A 215 -6.87 37.48 -7.37
C GLN A 215 -6.14 36.40 -6.58
N TYR A 216 -6.30 35.13 -6.97
CA TYR A 216 -5.61 34.00 -6.31
C TYR A 216 -4.09 34.19 -6.27
N TRP A 217 -3.49 34.59 -7.39
CA TRP A 217 -2.04 34.80 -7.45
C TRP A 217 -1.60 36.06 -6.72
N ALA A 218 -2.39 37.13 -6.79
CA ALA A 218 -2.14 38.37 -6.06
C ALA A 218 -2.11 38.13 -4.55
N ASP A 219 -3.10 37.40 -4.02
CA ASP A 219 -3.16 36.98 -2.62
C ASP A 219 -1.95 36.11 -2.25
N LEU A 220 -1.54 35.20 -3.13
CA LEU A 220 -0.40 34.31 -2.88
C LEU A 220 0.93 35.09 -2.73
N VAL A 221 1.16 36.08 -3.60
CA VAL A 221 2.42 36.83 -3.63
C VAL A 221 2.38 38.13 -2.83
N GLY A 222 1.22 38.50 -2.27
CA GLY A 222 1.04 39.63 -1.37
C GLY A 222 1.09 40.99 -2.07
N VAL A 223 0.55 41.11 -3.28
CA VAL A 223 0.51 42.37 -4.04
C VAL A 223 -0.91 42.66 -4.54
N ASP A 224 -1.18 43.92 -4.90
CA ASP A 224 -2.48 44.30 -5.48
C ASP A 224 -2.60 43.80 -6.93
N VAL A 225 -3.79 43.32 -7.32
CA VAL A 225 -4.08 42.82 -8.68
C VAL A 225 -3.75 43.87 -9.75
N ALA A 226 -3.94 45.17 -9.48
CA ALA A 226 -3.63 46.24 -10.43
C ALA A 226 -2.13 46.34 -10.78
N THR A 227 -1.25 45.73 -9.98
CA THR A 227 0.19 45.67 -10.28
C THR A 227 0.55 44.60 -11.31
N PHE A 228 -0.37 43.66 -11.60
CA PHE A 228 -0.13 42.60 -12.57
C PHE A 228 -0.05 43.18 -13.98
N ALA A 229 0.88 42.66 -14.77
CA ALA A 229 0.89 42.89 -16.21
C ALA A 229 -0.28 42.12 -16.86
N ARG A 230 -0.76 42.65 -17.99
CA ARG A 230 -1.87 42.07 -18.78
C ARG A 230 -1.74 40.54 -18.91
N THR A 231 -2.78 39.84 -18.45
CA THR A 231 -2.90 38.39 -18.56
C THR A 231 -2.75 37.91 -20.01
N THR A 232 -2.02 36.81 -20.18
CA THR A 232 -1.85 36.16 -21.49
C THR A 232 -2.80 35.00 -21.60
N LEU A 233 -3.72 35.10 -22.56
CA LEU A 233 -4.71 34.08 -22.86
C LEU A 233 -4.14 33.06 -23.84
N LYS A 234 -4.13 31.79 -23.44
CA LYS A 234 -3.78 30.66 -24.29
C LYS A 234 -5.04 30.12 -24.96
N LYS A 235 -5.09 30.25 -26.29
CA LYS A 235 -6.19 29.71 -27.11
C LYS A 235 -6.29 28.20 -26.98
N HIS A 236 -7.49 27.67 -27.05
CA HIS A 236 -7.77 26.25 -26.94
C HIS A 236 -7.20 25.45 -28.14
N ASN A 237 -6.53 24.32 -27.87
CA ASN A 237 -6.29 23.28 -28.87
C ASN A 237 -7.23 22.08 -28.56
N PRO A 238 -8.28 21.84 -29.36
CA PRO A 238 -9.40 20.96 -29.00
C PRO A 238 -9.10 19.46 -28.83
N LYS A 239 -7.87 19.02 -29.07
CA LYS A 239 -7.48 17.61 -28.87
C LYS A 239 -6.95 17.28 -27.47
N THR A 240 -7.01 18.20 -26.51
CA THR A 240 -6.48 17.94 -25.15
C THR A 240 -7.57 17.49 -24.19
N VAL A 241 -7.49 16.23 -23.74
CA VAL A 241 -8.31 15.70 -22.62
C VAL A 241 -7.73 16.23 -21.30
N ARG A 242 -7.84 17.55 -21.10
CA ARG A 242 -7.30 18.23 -19.94
C ARG A 242 -8.13 17.89 -18.71
N LYS A 243 -7.49 17.31 -17.69
CA LYS A 243 -8.13 16.99 -16.39
C LYS A 243 -8.15 18.17 -15.41
N ASN A 244 -7.27 19.16 -15.61
CA ASN A 244 -7.20 20.38 -14.80
C ASN A 244 -8.15 21.45 -15.35
N VAL A 245 -9.45 21.15 -15.29
CA VAL A 245 -10.55 22.04 -15.69
C VAL A 245 -11.49 22.17 -14.50
N GLY A 246 -11.88 23.39 -14.15
CA GLY A 246 -12.75 23.64 -12.98
C GLY A 246 -12.29 24.84 -12.14
N GLU A 247 -13.02 25.09 -11.06
CA GLU A 247 -12.86 26.28 -10.21
C GLU A 247 -11.50 26.42 -9.51
N SER A 248 -10.78 25.32 -9.33
CA SER A 248 -9.44 25.30 -8.72
C SER A 248 -8.32 25.56 -9.73
N TYR A 249 -8.64 25.82 -11.00
CA TYR A 249 -7.64 26.10 -12.02
C TYR A 249 -7.37 27.60 -12.15
N HIS A 250 -6.19 28.03 -11.71
CA HIS A 250 -5.77 29.44 -11.73
C HIS A 250 -4.69 29.75 -12.78
N GLY A 251 -4.43 28.85 -13.73
CA GLY A 251 -3.36 29.07 -14.71
C GLY A 251 -1.95 28.88 -14.14
N CYS A 252 -0.98 29.55 -14.75
CA CYS A 252 0.40 29.65 -14.27
C CYS A 252 0.71 31.11 -13.95
N LEU A 253 1.46 31.35 -12.89
CA LEU A 253 2.05 32.66 -12.64
C LEU A 253 3.38 32.76 -13.37
N VAL A 254 3.58 33.90 -14.04
CA VAL A 254 4.86 34.32 -14.58
C VAL A 254 5.44 35.36 -13.64
N VAL A 255 6.64 35.09 -13.13
CA VAL A 255 7.46 36.01 -12.36
C VAL A 255 8.60 36.47 -13.26
N ARG A 256 8.66 37.77 -13.57
CA ARG A 256 9.74 38.38 -14.33
C ARG A 256 10.52 39.33 -13.44
N VAL A 257 11.84 39.22 -13.45
CA VAL A 257 12.72 40.20 -12.81
C VAL A 257 13.16 41.25 -13.83
N ARG A 258 12.93 42.52 -13.53
CA ARG A 258 13.37 43.66 -14.35
C ARG A 258 14.87 43.88 -14.18
N GLN A 259 15.52 44.33 -15.26
CA GLN A 259 16.96 44.61 -15.30
C GLN A 259 17.79 43.41 -14.79
N SER A 260 17.51 42.21 -15.28
CA SER A 260 17.99 40.96 -14.70
C SER A 260 19.21 40.35 -15.40
N ALA A 261 19.89 41.06 -16.28
CA ALA A 261 20.98 40.49 -17.07
C ALA A 261 22.14 40.00 -16.17
N ASP A 262 22.54 40.81 -15.20
CA ASP A 262 23.53 40.43 -14.19
C ASP A 262 23.10 39.20 -13.39
N LEU A 263 21.87 39.22 -12.85
CA LEU A 263 21.31 38.09 -12.11
C LEU A 263 21.28 36.82 -12.96
N TYR A 264 20.87 36.90 -14.22
CA TYR A 264 20.86 35.76 -15.14
C TYR A 264 22.25 35.12 -15.27
N ARG A 265 23.29 35.93 -15.51
CA ARG A 265 24.68 35.46 -15.62
C ARG A 265 25.18 34.85 -14.33
N ARG A 266 24.83 35.44 -13.18
CA ARG A 266 25.13 34.87 -11.86
C ARG A 266 24.47 33.49 -11.70
N ILE A 267 23.20 33.34 -12.07
CA ILE A 267 22.49 32.05 -12.02
C ILE A 267 23.16 31.00 -12.90
N GLU A 268 23.53 31.38 -14.13
CA GLU A 268 24.26 30.50 -15.03
C GLU A 268 25.60 30.06 -14.43
N GLY A 269 26.38 31.00 -13.89
CA GLY A 269 27.63 30.71 -13.19
C GLY A 269 27.43 29.79 -11.98
N TRP A 270 26.43 30.07 -11.14
CA TRP A 270 26.09 29.24 -9.98
C TRP A 270 25.70 27.82 -10.38
N TRP A 271 24.89 27.66 -11.43
CA TRP A 271 24.50 26.34 -11.93
C TRP A 271 25.71 25.52 -12.36
N TYR A 272 26.61 26.10 -13.15
CA TYR A 272 27.82 25.40 -13.56
C TYR A 272 28.77 25.13 -12.38
N GLY A 273 28.80 26.02 -11.39
CA GLY A 273 29.50 25.78 -10.12
C GLY A 273 28.96 24.56 -9.37
N ILE A 274 27.63 24.42 -9.25
CA ILE A 274 26.98 23.25 -8.64
C ILE A 274 27.35 21.96 -9.39
N VAL A 275 27.25 21.97 -10.72
CA VAL A 275 27.60 20.81 -11.56
C VAL A 275 29.08 20.44 -11.41
N GLY A 276 29.97 21.42 -11.39
CA GLY A 276 31.40 21.21 -11.16
C GLY A 276 31.70 20.59 -9.79
N GLY A 277 31.02 21.06 -8.74
CA GLY A 277 31.16 20.52 -7.38
C GLY A 277 30.78 19.04 -7.27
N VAL A 278 29.77 18.58 -8.01
CA VAL A 278 29.40 17.16 -8.07
C VAL A 278 30.52 16.34 -8.71
N ARG A 279 31.10 16.81 -9.82
CA ARG A 279 32.19 16.09 -10.52
C ARG A 279 33.44 15.96 -9.63
N GLY A 280 33.87 17.05 -8.99
CA GLY A 280 35.01 17.02 -8.08
C GLY A 280 34.82 16.09 -6.87
N SER A 281 33.60 16.01 -6.34
CA SER A 281 33.27 15.08 -5.25
C SER A 281 33.30 13.61 -5.68
N GLN A 282 32.91 13.31 -6.92
CA GLN A 282 32.95 11.96 -7.47
C GLN A 282 34.38 11.49 -7.80
N GLU A 283 35.28 12.40 -8.18
CA GLU A 283 36.70 12.10 -8.39
C GLU A 283 37.41 11.88 -7.05
N ALA A 284 37.13 12.70 -6.04
CA ALA A 284 37.69 12.52 -4.69
C ALA A 284 37.27 11.20 -4.02
N ASN A 285 36.01 10.76 -4.19
CA ASN A 285 35.52 9.49 -3.63
C ASN A 285 36.00 8.23 -4.39
N ARG A 286 36.74 8.39 -5.49
CA ARG A 286 37.31 7.30 -6.30
C ARG A 286 38.81 7.09 -6.07
N THR A 287 39.43 7.89 -5.21
CA THR A 287 40.87 7.79 -4.84
C THR A 287 40.99 7.23 -3.44
#